data_AF-A0A7R9IUK7-F1
#
_entry.id   AF-A0A7R9IUK7-F1
#
_cell.length_a   1.000
_cell.length_b   1.000
_cell.length_c   1.000
_cell.angle_alpha   90.00
_cell.angle_beta   90.00
_cell.angle_gamma   90.00
#
_symmetry.space_group_name_H-M   'P 1'
#
loop_
_entity.id
_entity.type
_entity.pdbx_description
1 polymer ?
#
loop_
_entity_poly.entity_id
_entity_poly.type
_entity_poly.pdbx_seq_one_letter_code
_entity_poly.pdbx_strand_id
1 'polypeptide(L)'
;VWDQELASVAQKWASRCILAHDASRDVARFPVGQNIASTWTTRTNISPEPNFPQQITAWFNEVHQFRFYTTGFTPATGHYSQVSRCMSLT
;
A
#
# COMPACT_ATOMS: atom_id res chain seq x y z
N VAL A 1 -2.47 -14.63 3.47
CA VAL A 1 -1.38 -15.15 4.33
C VAL A 1 -0.26 -14.12 4.34
N TRP A 2 0.50 -13.99 5.44
CA TRP A 2 1.65 -13.09 5.53
C TRP A 2 2.88 -13.67 4.83
N ASP A 3 3.70 -12.81 4.23
CA ASP A 3 4.93 -13.19 3.53
C ASP A 3 6.13 -12.44 4.10
N GLN A 4 7.11 -13.17 4.64
CA GLN A 4 8.26 -12.56 5.32
C GLN A 4 9.26 -11.90 4.37
N GLU A 5 9.37 -12.37 3.12
CA GLU A 5 10.24 -11.76 2.11
C GLU A 5 9.67 -10.38 1.73
N LEU A 6 8.36 -10.32 1.44
CA LEU A 6 7.68 -9.06 1.12
C LEU A 6 7.76 -8.06 2.28
N ALA A 7 7.56 -8.54 3.52
CA ALA A 7 7.68 -7.71 4.72
C ALA A 7 9.07 -7.09 4.88
N SER A 8 10.11 -7.89 4.67
CA SER A 8 11.51 -7.45 4.81
C SER A 8 11.89 -6.41 3.76
N VAL A 9 11.44 -6.61 2.51
CA VAL A 9 11.65 -5.63 1.42
C VAL A 9 10.89 -4.34 1.71
N ALA A 10 9.63 -4.42 2.14
CA ALA A 10 8.82 -3.25 2.48
C ALA A 10 9.41 -2.45 3.65
N GLN A 11 9.85 -3.12 4.72
CA GLN A 11 10.48 -2.47 5.86
C GLN A 11 11.79 -1.76 5.46
N LYS A 12 12.62 -2.41 4.64
CA LYS A 12 13.86 -1.80 4.12
C LYS A 12 13.59 -0.53 3.33
N TRP A 13 12.50 -0.49 2.55
CA TRP A 13 12.10 0.72 1.83
C TRP A 13 11.58 1.80 2.78
N ALA A 14 10.69 1.45 3.72
CA ALA A 14 10.12 2.38 4.68
C ALA A 14 11.18 3.08 5.54
N SER A 15 12.26 2.38 5.91
CA SER A 15 13.38 2.93 6.68
C SER A 15 14.17 4.03 5.96
N ARG A 16 13.97 4.24 4.65
CA ARG A 16 14.59 5.36 3.91
C ARG A 16 13.86 6.68 4.11
N CYS A 17 12.65 6.66 4.67
CA CYS A 17 11.83 7.86 4.89
C CYS A 17 11.57 8.68 3.61
N ILE A 18 11.40 8.01 2.47
CA ILE A 18 11.07 8.63 1.18
C ILE A 18 9.63 8.29 0.83
N LEU A 19 8.78 9.32 0.67
CA LEU A 19 7.38 9.16 0.26
C LEU A 19 7.29 9.01 -1.27
N ALA A 20 7.76 7.87 -1.78
CA ALA A 20 7.65 7.48 -3.18
C ALA A 20 7.69 5.95 -3.31
N HIS A 21 7.21 5.43 -4.44
CA HIS A 21 7.42 4.02 -4.79
C HIS A 21 8.88 3.77 -5.17
N ASP A 22 9.45 2.65 -4.72
CA ASP A 22 10.78 2.21 -5.16
C ASP A 22 10.81 1.79 -6.65
N ALA A 23 11.99 1.67 -7.22
CA ALA A 23 12.12 1.23 -8.62
C ALA A 23 12.11 -0.30 -8.77
N SER A 24 12.44 -1.05 -7.71
CA SER A 24 12.64 -2.50 -7.78
C SER A 24 12.29 -3.18 -6.44
N ARG A 25 11.20 -3.94 -6.43
CA ARG A 25 10.69 -4.67 -5.25
C ARG A 25 10.22 -6.10 -5.55
N ASP A 26 10.36 -6.50 -6.81
CA ASP A 26 9.91 -7.82 -7.25
C ASP A 26 10.75 -8.89 -6.57
N VAL A 27 10.10 -10.00 -6.25
CA VAL A 27 10.76 -11.19 -5.71
C VAL A 27 10.88 -12.22 -6.82
N ALA A 28 11.75 -13.22 -6.63
CA ALA A 28 11.96 -14.27 -7.63
C ALA A 28 10.66 -15.00 -8.03
N ARG A 29 9.66 -14.99 -7.14
CA ARG A 29 8.39 -15.70 -7.30
C ARG A 29 7.40 -14.96 -8.20
N PHE A 30 7.39 -13.63 -8.19
CA PHE A 30 6.42 -12.80 -8.93
C PHE A 30 6.71 -11.30 -8.82
N PRO A 31 6.17 -10.48 -9.75
CA PRO A 31 6.10 -9.04 -9.59
C PRO A 31 5.27 -8.62 -8.37
N VAL A 32 5.69 -7.57 -7.68
CA VAL A 32 5.14 -7.17 -6.38
C VAL A 32 4.51 -5.78 -6.48
N GLY A 33 3.24 -5.67 -6.08
CA GLY A 33 2.55 -4.40 -5.90
C GLY A 33 2.99 -3.68 -4.62
N GLN A 34 2.67 -2.38 -4.51
CA GLN A 34 2.98 -1.60 -3.32
C GLN A 34 1.90 -0.56 -3.05
N ASN A 35 1.50 -0.44 -1.78
CA ASN A 35 0.75 0.68 -1.23
C ASN A 35 1.64 1.42 -0.22
N ILE A 36 1.54 2.75 -0.17
CA ILE A 36 2.30 3.59 0.76
C ILE A 36 1.35 4.52 1.50
N ALA A 37 1.64 4.79 2.76
CA ALA A 37 0.95 5.79 3.55
C ALA A 37 1.94 6.54 4.45
N SER A 38 1.63 7.80 4.72
CA SER A 38 2.38 8.65 5.65
C SER A 38 1.40 9.60 6.33
N THR A 39 1.56 9.77 7.62
CA THR A 39 0.79 10.73 8.42
C THR A 39 1.74 11.69 9.12
N TRP A 40 1.31 12.94 9.25
CA TRP A 40 2.06 14.00 9.92
C TRP A 40 1.25 14.55 11.07
N THR A 41 1.92 14.89 12.16
CA THR A 41 1.28 15.51 13.32
C THR A 41 2.28 16.38 14.09
N THR A 42 1.76 17.42 14.74
CA THR A 42 2.51 18.27 15.67
C THR A 42 2.31 17.84 17.13
N ARG A 43 1.49 16.80 17.37
CA ARG A 43 1.26 16.25 18.71
C ARG A 43 2.53 15.54 19.19
N THR A 44 2.93 15.83 20.43
CA THR A 44 4.17 15.30 21.04
C THR A 44 3.98 13.96 21.76
N ASN A 45 2.75 13.63 22.16
CA ASN A 45 2.42 12.40 22.89
C ASN A 45 1.72 11.38 21.97
N ILE A 46 2.38 11.02 20.87
CA ILE A 46 1.89 10.00 19.94
C ILE A 46 2.63 8.68 20.11
N SER A 47 1.94 7.58 19.82
CA SER A 47 2.59 6.28 19.70
C SER A 47 3.66 6.35 18.59
N PRO A 48 4.86 5.78 18.78
CA PRO A 48 5.85 5.64 17.72
C PRO A 48 5.40 4.59 16.67
N GLU A 49 4.48 3.71 17.02
CA GLU A 49 3.99 2.67 16.13
C GLU A 49 3.04 3.23 15.07
N PRO A 50 3.21 2.86 13.78
CA PRO A 50 2.26 3.21 12.73
C PRO A 50 0.86 2.67 13.02
N ASN A 51 -0.16 3.49 12.85
CA ASN A 51 -1.55 3.04 12.91
C ASN A 51 -1.95 2.33 11.62
N PHE A 52 -1.49 1.09 11.44
CA PHE A 52 -1.77 0.27 10.26
C PHE A 52 -3.27 0.12 9.96
N PRO A 53 -4.16 -0.19 10.94
CA PRO A 53 -5.59 -0.29 10.68
C PRO A 53 -6.17 0.97 10.01
N GLN A 54 -5.80 2.15 10.50
CA GLN A 54 -6.26 3.41 9.92
C GLN A 54 -5.79 3.59 8.48
N GLN A 55 -4.53 3.26 8.17
CA GLN A 55 -4.00 3.41 6.81
C GLN A 55 -4.64 2.42 5.84
N ILE A 56 -4.85 1.17 6.27
CA ILE A 56 -5.52 0.14 5.47
C ILE A 56 -6.98 0.54 5.20
N THR A 57 -7.68 1.08 6.19
CA THR A 57 -9.03 1.63 5.99
C THR A 57 -9.03 2.80 5.00
N ALA A 58 -8.05 3.69 5.08
CA ALA A 58 -7.94 4.81 4.14
C ALA A 58 -7.74 4.33 2.69
N TRP A 59 -6.85 3.36 2.46
CA TRP A 59 -6.69 2.73 1.15
C TRP A 59 -7.97 2.07 0.65
N PHE A 60 -8.69 1.36 1.52
CA PHE A 60 -9.95 0.71 1.14
C PHE A 60 -11.04 1.73 0.78
N ASN A 61 -11.13 2.85 1.50
CA ASN A 61 -12.15 3.87 1.31
C ASN A 61 -12.08 4.58 -0.05
N GLU A 62 -11.00 4.43 -0.82
CA GLU A 62 -10.97 4.86 -2.23
C GLU A 62 -12.03 4.15 -3.08
N VAL A 63 -12.64 3.06 -2.60
CA VAL A 63 -13.83 2.43 -3.19
C VAL A 63 -14.95 3.43 -3.49
N HIS A 64 -15.10 4.48 -2.67
CA HIS A 64 -16.13 5.50 -2.87
C HIS A 64 -15.86 6.37 -4.11
N GLN A 65 -14.64 6.37 -4.61
CA GLN A 65 -14.23 7.06 -5.84
C GLN A 65 -14.04 6.07 -7.01
N PHE A 66 -14.05 4.77 -6.73
CA PHE A 66 -13.85 3.72 -7.73
C PHE A 66 -15.05 3.61 -8.67
N ARG A 67 -14.78 3.71 -9.96
CA ARG A 67 -15.79 3.60 -11.02
C ARG A 67 -15.69 2.24 -11.69
N PHE A 68 -16.55 1.30 -11.27
CA PHE A 68 -16.56 -0.09 -11.73
C PHE A 68 -16.67 -0.29 -13.25
N TYR A 69 -17.31 0.64 -13.96
CA TYR A 69 -17.59 0.53 -15.39
C TYR A 69 -16.65 1.35 -16.28
N THR A 70 -15.73 2.13 -15.70
CA THR A 70 -14.71 2.84 -16.48
C THR A 70 -13.43 2.02 -16.47
N THR A 71 -12.97 1.61 -17.64
CA THR A 71 -11.72 0.89 -17.82
C THR A 71 -10.55 1.84 -17.58
N GLY A 72 -10.01 1.87 -16.35
CA GLY A 72 -8.79 2.61 -16.09
C GLY A 72 -8.35 2.58 -14.63
N PHE A 73 -7.08 2.31 -14.41
CA PHE A 73 -6.40 2.71 -13.18
C PHE A 73 -6.51 4.23 -13.05
N THR A 74 -6.89 4.71 -11.87
CA THR A 74 -6.72 6.12 -11.51
C THR A 74 -5.79 6.20 -10.32
N PRO A 75 -4.88 7.19 -10.25
CA PRO A 75 -4.03 7.38 -9.07
C PRO A 75 -4.83 7.52 -7.77
N ALA A 76 -6.07 8.03 -7.84
CA ALA A 76 -6.95 8.22 -6.69
C ALA A 76 -7.59 6.93 -6.16
N THR A 77 -7.52 5.83 -6.93
CA THR A 77 -8.15 4.55 -6.57
C THR A 77 -7.19 3.37 -6.66
N GLY A 78 -5.90 3.67 -6.77
CA GLY A 78 -4.84 2.68 -6.95
C GLY A 78 -4.70 1.77 -5.74
N HIS A 79 -4.76 2.33 -4.53
CA HIS A 79 -4.59 1.55 -3.31
C HIS A 79 -5.75 0.60 -3.10
N TYR A 80 -7.00 1.07 -3.27
CA TYR A 80 -8.18 0.22 -3.18
C TYR A 80 -8.11 -0.93 -4.19
N SER A 81 -7.80 -0.63 -5.46
CA SER A 81 -7.76 -1.64 -6.51
C SER A 81 -6.76 -2.77 -6.23
N GLN A 82 -5.66 -2.48 -5.53
CA GLN A 82 -4.68 -3.48 -5.09
C GLN A 82 -5.17 -4.27 -3.88
N VAL A 83 -5.81 -3.62 -2.89
CA VAL A 83 -6.39 -4.28 -1.71
C VAL A 83 -7.49 -5.28 -2.11
N SER A 84 -8.34 -4.91 -3.07
CA SER A 84 -9.44 -5.76 -3.55
C SER A 84 -9.08 -6.62 -4.75
N ARG A 85 -7.78 -6.76 -5.08
CA ARG A 85 -7.34 -7.50 -6.26
C ARG A 85 -7.56 -8.99 -6.05
N CYS A 86 -8.46 -9.57 -6.83
CA CYS A 86 -8.49 -11.02 -7.02
C CYS A 86 -7.40 -11.37 -8.04
N MET A 87 -6.33 -12.05 -7.62
CA MET A 87 -5.37 -12.63 -8.55
C MET A 87 -6.03 -13.86 -9.20
N SER A 88 -6.30 -13.75 -10.51
CA SER A 88 -6.59 -14.93 -11.32
C SER A 88 -5.30 -15.73 -11.43
N LEU A 89 -5.27 -16.91 -10.82
CA LEU A 89 -4.23 -17.91 -11.05
C LEU A 89 -4.56 -18.57 -12.41
N THR A 90 -4.11 -17.94 -13.49
CA THR A 90 -4.01 -18.59 -14.81
C THR A 90 -2.57 -19.01 -15.05
#